data_AF-A0A7S2UCJ4-F1
#
_entry.id   AF-A0A7S2UCJ4-F1
#
_cell.length_a   1.000
_cell.length_b   1.000
_cell.length_c   1.000
_cell.angle_alpha   90.00
_cell.angle_beta   90.00
_cell.angle_gamma   90.00
#
_symmetry.space_group_name_H-M   'P 1'
#
loop_
_entity.id
_entity.type
_entity.pdbx_description
1 polymer ?
#
loop_
_entity_poly.entity_id
_entity_poly.type
_entity_poly.pdbx_seq_one_letter_code
_entity_poly.pdbx_strand_id
1 'polypeptide(L)'
;PTELGMLSNLIELTLVDNTLKGTIPSEIGQITTLVQINLSSNDLTQNIPVEFAMLSKLEVLLVYENSLSGEVPWEVCQLHVEKDFDFEGICSPTFTCDCCQPCF
;
A
#
# COMPACT_ATOMS: atom_id res chain seq x y z
N PRO A 1 6.80 0.53 12.74
CA PRO A 1 7.02 1.31 13.99
C PRO A 1 6.22 2.60 13.88
N THR A 2 5.68 3.10 15.00
CA THR A 2 4.87 4.33 14.98
C THR A 2 5.70 5.54 14.56
N GLU A 3 7.00 5.50 14.82
CA GLU A 3 7.97 6.55 14.50
C GLU A 3 8.14 6.77 13.00
N LEU A 4 7.75 5.79 12.14
CA LEU A 4 7.80 5.97 10.69
C LEU A 4 6.91 7.13 10.23
N GLY A 5 5.76 7.33 10.86
CA GLY A 5 4.84 8.43 10.55
C GLY A 5 5.44 9.82 10.80
N MET A 6 6.55 9.91 11.55
CA MET A 6 7.24 11.17 11.84
C MET A 6 8.16 11.63 10.69
N LEU A 7 8.37 10.81 9.66
CA LEU A 7 9.23 11.11 8.52
C LEU A 7 8.55 12.05 7.51
N SER A 8 8.11 13.22 7.95
CA SER A 8 7.22 14.14 7.21
C SER A 8 7.72 14.61 5.84
N ASN A 9 9.01 14.46 5.54
CA ASN A 9 9.61 14.85 4.25
C ASN A 9 9.96 13.66 3.35
N LEU A 10 9.59 12.44 3.73
CA LEU A 10 9.92 11.24 2.97
C LEU A 10 9.07 11.16 1.70
N ILE A 11 9.74 11.06 0.55
CA ILE A 11 9.10 10.98 -0.77
C ILE A 11 8.98 9.53 -1.25
N GLU A 12 9.97 8.70 -0.94
CA GLU A 12 10.02 7.31 -1.38
C GLU A 12 10.35 6.40 -0.20
N LEU A 13 9.57 5.34 -0.03
CA LEU A 13 9.83 4.28 0.94
C LEU A 13 10.06 2.97 0.18
N THR A 14 11.31 2.53 0.09
CA THR A 14 11.67 1.27 -0.58
C THR A 14 12.32 0.31 0.42
N LEU A 15 11.69 -0.84 0.63
CA LEU A 15 12.10 -1.92 1.53
C LEU A 15 12.03 -3.30 0.83
N VAL A 16 12.14 -3.32 -0.50
CA VAL A 16 12.12 -4.55 -1.33
C VAL A 16 13.22 -5.54 -0.93
N ASP A 17 12.96 -6.83 -1.13
CA ASP A 17 13.91 -7.93 -0.92
C ASP A 17 14.46 -7.99 0.52
N ASN A 18 13.54 -8.01 1.48
CA ASN A 18 13.87 -8.15 2.90
C ASN A 18 13.09 -9.31 3.53
N THR A 19 13.36 -9.57 4.81
CA THR A 19 12.65 -10.58 5.61
C THR A 19 11.71 -9.92 6.62
N LEU A 20 11.08 -8.79 6.25
CA LEU A 20 10.19 -8.06 7.15
C LEU A 20 8.93 -8.88 7.39
N LYS A 21 8.52 -8.97 8.66
CA LYS A 21 7.38 -9.76 9.13
C LYS A 21 6.39 -8.88 9.88
N GLY A 22 5.17 -9.39 10.02
CA GLY A 22 4.09 -8.70 10.74
C GLY A 22 3.20 -7.92 9.79
N THR A 23 2.61 -6.82 10.26
CA THR A 23 1.65 -6.02 9.50
C THR A 23 2.27 -4.72 9.00
N ILE A 24 1.71 -4.15 7.94
CA ILE A 24 2.05 -2.79 7.49
C ILE A 24 1.56 -1.79 8.55
N PRO A 25 2.42 -0.93 9.12
CA PRO A 25 2.00 0.09 10.08
C PRO A 25 1.08 1.14 9.44
N SER A 26 -0.05 1.45 10.08
CA SER A 26 -0.99 2.46 9.59
C SER A 26 -0.40 3.88 9.64
N GLU A 27 0.61 4.12 10.48
CA GLU A 27 1.29 5.40 10.59
C GLU A 27 2.01 5.83 9.31
N ILE A 28 2.28 4.90 8.37
CA ILE A 28 2.77 5.26 7.04
C ILE A 28 1.79 6.23 6.35
N GLY A 29 0.47 6.11 6.59
CA GLY A 29 -0.55 7.02 6.07
C GLY A 29 -0.37 8.48 6.51
N GLN A 30 0.38 8.75 7.59
CA GLN A 30 0.68 10.12 8.06
C GLN A 30 1.71 10.83 7.17
N ILE A 31 2.47 10.07 6.37
CA ILE A 31 3.54 10.57 5.52
C ILE A 31 2.96 11.02 4.17
N THR A 32 2.12 12.05 4.20
CA THR A 32 1.39 12.59 3.03
C THR A 32 2.29 13.13 1.89
N THR A 33 3.60 13.15 2.09
CA THR A 33 4.62 13.49 1.10
C THR A 33 5.06 12.31 0.24
N LEU A 34 4.72 11.07 0.61
CA LEU A 34 5.08 9.87 -0.14
C LEU A 34 4.46 9.86 -1.54
N VAL A 35 5.30 9.56 -2.51
CA VAL A 35 4.98 9.35 -3.92
C VAL A 35 5.15 7.87 -4.28
N GLN A 36 6.09 7.17 -3.67
CA GLN A 36 6.33 5.75 -3.93
C GLN A 36 6.48 4.95 -2.64
N ILE A 37 5.80 3.81 -2.59
CA ILE A 37 5.97 2.78 -1.56
C ILE A 37 6.27 1.46 -2.27
N ASN A 38 7.42 0.87 -1.96
CA ASN A 38 7.77 -0.47 -2.40
C ASN A 38 8.12 -1.34 -1.18
N LEU A 39 7.21 -2.26 -0.85
CA LEU A 39 7.33 -3.26 0.21
C LEU A 39 7.36 -4.69 -0.34
N SER A 40 7.57 -4.85 -1.65
CA SER A 40 7.55 -6.16 -2.31
C SER A 40 8.62 -7.11 -1.78
N SER A 41 8.44 -8.41 -2.02
CA SER A 41 9.42 -9.45 -1.69
C SER A 41 9.82 -9.44 -0.21
N ASN A 42 8.81 -9.65 0.65
CA ASN A 42 8.91 -9.69 2.11
C ASN A 42 7.93 -10.74 2.69
N ASP A 43 7.89 -10.88 4.03
CA ASP A 43 6.99 -11.79 4.75
C ASP A 43 5.86 -11.02 5.47
N LEU A 44 5.40 -9.89 4.92
CA LEU A 44 4.32 -9.10 5.52
C LEU A 44 2.98 -9.82 5.40
N THR A 45 2.10 -9.58 6.37
CA THR A 45 0.81 -10.28 6.56
C THR A 45 -0.31 -9.28 6.81
N GLN A 46 -1.56 -9.77 6.82
CA GLN A 46 -2.79 -8.96 6.95
C GLN A 46 -3.01 -8.04 5.74
N ASN A 47 -3.86 -7.04 5.90
CA ASN A 47 -4.34 -6.15 4.85
C ASN A 47 -3.50 -4.87 4.72
N ILE A 48 -3.70 -4.16 3.60
CA ILE A 48 -3.22 -2.77 3.45
C ILE A 48 -4.04 -1.88 4.40
N PRO A 49 -3.41 -0.99 5.20
CA PRO A 49 -4.13 -0.07 6.08
C PRO A 49 -4.98 0.92 5.29
N VAL A 50 -6.20 1.19 5.75
CA VAL A 50 -7.10 2.18 5.13
C VAL A 50 -6.51 3.59 5.17
N GLU A 51 -5.62 3.85 6.13
CA GLU A 51 -4.89 5.11 6.28
C GLU A 51 -4.00 5.43 5.08
N PHE A 52 -3.69 4.46 4.20
CA PHE A 52 -3.01 4.74 2.93
C PHE A 52 -3.87 5.64 2.03
N ALA A 53 -5.19 5.72 2.25
CA ALA A 53 -6.07 6.69 1.61
C ALA A 53 -5.74 8.16 1.94
N MET A 54 -4.91 8.41 2.96
CA MET A 54 -4.42 9.76 3.28
C MET A 54 -3.22 10.18 2.40
N LEU A 55 -2.61 9.23 1.67
CA LEU A 55 -1.43 9.45 0.84
C LEU A 55 -1.80 10.06 -0.51
N SER A 56 -2.33 11.28 -0.49
CA SER A 56 -2.79 12.04 -1.67
C SER A 56 -1.76 12.23 -2.80
N LYS A 57 -0.47 12.01 -2.54
CA LYS A 57 0.62 12.12 -3.53
C LYS A 57 1.15 10.77 -4.00
N LEU A 58 0.65 9.66 -3.45
CA LEU A 58 1.11 8.33 -3.81
C LEU A 58 0.79 8.07 -5.28
N GLU A 59 1.77 7.56 -6.03
CA GLU A 59 1.65 7.21 -7.44
C GLU A 59 1.97 5.75 -7.67
N VAL A 60 2.83 5.17 -6.82
CA VAL A 60 3.29 3.78 -6.95
C VAL A 60 3.18 3.07 -5.59
N LEU A 61 2.49 1.93 -5.56
CA LEU A 61 2.41 1.04 -4.41
C LEU A 61 2.71 -0.39 -4.84
N LEU A 62 3.87 -0.92 -4.45
CA LEU A 62 4.29 -2.28 -4.78
C LEU A 62 4.32 -3.12 -3.50
N VAL A 63 3.47 -4.15 -3.43
CA VAL A 63 3.35 -5.04 -2.26
C VAL A 63 3.32 -6.53 -2.61
N TYR A 64 3.60 -6.87 -3.87
CA TYR A 64 3.64 -8.25 -4.36
C TYR A 64 4.73 -9.07 -3.64
N GLU A 65 4.68 -10.41 -3.77
CA GLU A 65 5.59 -11.31 -3.05
C GLU A 65 5.61 -11.07 -1.53
N ASN A 66 4.43 -10.93 -0.95
CA ASN A 66 4.19 -10.95 0.49
C ASN A 66 3.11 -12.00 0.83
N SER A 67 2.83 -12.17 2.12
CA SER A 67 1.73 -13.00 2.64
C SER A 67 0.51 -12.13 3.02
N LEU A 68 0.28 -11.03 2.30
CA LEU A 68 -0.87 -10.16 2.53
C LEU A 68 -2.19 -10.88 2.23
N SER A 69 -3.23 -10.48 2.94
CA SER A 69 -4.55 -11.09 2.86
C SER A 69 -5.68 -10.07 3.00
N GLY A 70 -6.86 -10.38 2.48
CA GLY A 70 -8.02 -9.49 2.48
C GLY A 70 -8.11 -8.70 1.18
N GLU A 71 -8.72 -7.53 1.23
CA GLU A 71 -8.98 -6.70 0.04
C GLU A 71 -8.24 -5.37 0.15
N VAL A 72 -7.88 -4.78 -0.99
CA VAL A 72 -7.42 -3.38 -1.02
C VAL A 72 -8.60 -2.50 -0.57
N PRO A 73 -8.44 -1.62 0.46
CA PRO A 73 -9.52 -0.75 0.89
C PRO A 73 -10.02 0.14 -0.25
N TRP A 74 -11.33 0.31 -0.39
CA TRP A 74 -11.91 1.10 -1.48
C TRP A 74 -11.41 2.55 -1.47
N GLU A 75 -11.14 3.11 -0.28
CA GLU A 75 -10.61 4.46 -0.10
C GLU A 75 -9.23 4.60 -0.73
N VAL A 76 -8.41 3.55 -0.67
CA VAL A 76 -7.10 3.50 -1.31
C VAL A 76 -7.26 3.42 -2.83
N CYS A 77 -8.21 2.62 -3.32
CA CYS A 77 -8.54 2.57 -4.74
C CYS A 77 -9.04 3.93 -5.29
N GLN A 78 -9.75 4.72 -4.48
CA GLN A 78 -10.29 6.02 -4.91
C GLN A 78 -9.26 7.13 -5.06
N LEU A 79 -8.08 7.01 -4.44
CA LEU A 79 -7.00 7.97 -4.64
C LEU A 79 -6.53 8.05 -6.11
N HIS A 80 -6.87 7.05 -6.93
CA HIS A 80 -6.25 6.86 -8.24
C HIS A 80 -7.23 6.69 -9.41
N VAL A 81 -8.46 7.20 -9.30
CA VAL A 81 -9.41 7.21 -10.43
C VAL A 81 -8.87 7.97 -11.67
N GLU A 82 -7.85 8.81 -11.50
CA GLU A 82 -7.23 9.60 -12.59
C GLU A 82 -5.80 9.20 -12.97
N LYS A 83 -5.15 8.26 -12.28
CA LYS A 83 -3.77 7.85 -12.56
C LYS A 83 -3.75 6.33 -12.72
N ASP A 84 -3.08 5.83 -13.75
CA ASP A 84 -2.79 4.40 -13.96
C ASP A 84 -2.02 3.86 -12.74
N PHE A 85 -2.73 3.55 -11.66
CA PHE A 85 -2.15 2.99 -10.46
C PHE A 85 -1.88 1.55 -10.76
N ASP A 86 -0.62 1.29 -11.03
CA ASP A 86 -0.17 0.01 -11.51
C ASP A 86 -0.24 -1.01 -10.36
N PHE A 87 -1.38 -1.69 -10.25
CA PHE A 87 -1.53 -2.85 -9.37
C PHE A 87 -0.82 -4.10 -9.95
N GLU A 88 0.11 -3.93 -10.89
CA GLU A 88 0.85 -5.03 -11.51
C GLU A 88 1.41 -5.99 -10.46
N GLY A 89 0.91 -7.23 -10.48
CA GLY A 89 1.35 -8.32 -9.61
C GLY A 89 0.84 -8.28 -8.17
N ILE A 90 -0.02 -7.33 -7.79
CA ILE A 90 -0.47 -7.18 -6.39
C ILE A 90 -1.51 -8.24 -6.01
N CYS A 91 -2.34 -8.66 -6.96
CA CYS A 91 -3.47 -9.55 -6.66
C CYS A 91 -3.04 -11.02 -6.57
N SER A 92 -3.56 -11.70 -5.57
CA SER A 92 -3.32 -13.12 -5.31
C SER A 92 -4.61 -13.81 -4.84
N PRO A 93 -4.66 -15.16 -4.76
CA PRO A 93 -5.84 -15.85 -4.23
C PRO A 93 -6.25 -15.44 -2.82
N THR A 94 -5.33 -14.88 -2.03
CA THR A 94 -5.58 -14.41 -0.66
C THR A 94 -5.70 -12.89 -0.57
N PHE A 95 -5.33 -12.15 -1.61
CA PHE A 95 -5.32 -10.69 -1.64
C PHE A 95 -6.03 -10.18 -2.90
N THR A 96 -7.27 -9.73 -2.77
CA THR A 96 -8.09 -9.27 -3.91
C THR A 96 -7.91 -7.77 -4.12
N CYS A 97 -7.70 -7.38 -5.39
CA CYS A 97 -7.66 -5.99 -5.81
C CYS A 97 -8.90 -5.64 -6.62
N ASP A 98 -10.07 -6.05 -6.14
CA ASP A 98 -11.35 -5.64 -6.73
C ASP A 98 -11.62 -4.17 -6.37
N CYS A 99 -10.81 -3.26 -6.94
CA CYS A 99 -11.06 -1.82 -6.95
C CYS A 99 -12.27 -1.46 -7.85
N CYS A 100 -12.84 -2.44 -8.55
CA CYS A 100 -14.14 -2.37 -9.16
C CYS A 100 -15.17 -3.02 -8.24
N GLN A 101 -16.00 -2.25 -7.52
CA GLN A 101 -17.47 -2.27 -7.70
C GLN A 101 -18.24 -1.39 -6.68
N PRO A 102 -19.46 -0.93 -7.06
CA PRO A 102 -20.14 -1.30 -8.29
C PRO A 102 -20.00 -0.28 -9.43
N CYS A 103 -19.66 -0.79 -10.61
CA CYS A 103 -20.34 -0.36 -11.83
C CYS A 103 -21.83 -0.70 -11.63
N PHE A 104 -22.60 0.35 -11.36
CA PHE A 104 -24.06 0.40 -11.14
C PHE A 104 -24.59 -0.21 -9.85
#